data_AF-A0A7Z1R5M1-F1
#
_entry.id   AF-A0A7Z1R5M1-F1
#
_cell.length_a   1.000
_cell.length_b   1.000
_cell.length_c   1.000
_cell.angle_alpha   90.00
_cell.angle_beta   90.00
_cell.angle_gamma   90.00
#
_symmetry.space_group_name_H-M   'P 1'
#
loop_
_entity.id
_entity.type
_entity.pdbx_description
1 polymer ?
#
loop_
_entity_poly.entity_id
_entity_poly.type
_entity_poly.pdbx_seq_one_letter_code
_entity_poly.pdbx_strand_id
1 'polypeptide(L)'
;MIVSAWHDGGGGFGLRVQEDNVSLYFRPEWTEVTLHLPGQIRPIRVPLTESFWSSAPELRSPGIRHFFERHGLIPWEKKRPPHFELEPLGRGSFRLHWLEKFEGQFSLPLDL
;
A
#
# COMPACT_ATOMS: atom_id res chain seq x y z
N MET A 1 10.41 1.88 3.63
CA MET A 1 9.76 3.16 4.03
C MET A 1 8.41 2.87 4.68
N ILE A 2 7.91 3.73 5.57
CA ILE A 2 6.61 3.51 6.22
C ILE A 2 5.49 4.05 5.34
N VAL A 3 4.41 3.28 5.24
CA VAL A 3 3.17 3.71 4.59
C VAL A 3 1.97 3.43 5.50
N SER A 4 0.91 4.20 5.38
CA SER A 4 -0.36 3.93 6.06
C SER A 4 -1.46 3.59 5.05
N ALA A 5 -2.42 2.77 5.46
CA ALA A 5 -3.66 2.64 4.71
C ALA A 5 -4.33 4.01 4.57
N TRP A 6 -4.98 4.23 3.44
CA TRP A 6 -5.66 5.47 3.10
C TRP A 6 -6.97 5.17 2.38
N HIS A 7 -7.98 6.01 2.60
CA HIS A 7 -9.21 6.03 1.82
C HIS A 7 -9.64 7.47 1.54
N ASP A 8 -10.37 7.71 0.46
CA ASP A 8 -10.92 9.03 0.11
C ASP A 8 -12.30 9.31 0.75
N GLY A 9 -12.90 8.31 1.39
CA GLY A 9 -14.27 8.40 1.93
C GLY A 9 -15.39 8.19 0.89
N GLY A 10 -15.03 8.08 -0.39
CA GLY A 10 -15.90 7.78 -1.53
C GLY A 10 -15.70 6.37 -2.12
N GLY A 11 -14.90 5.53 -1.47
CA GLY A 11 -14.65 4.13 -1.85
C GLY A 11 -13.30 3.87 -2.53
N GLY A 12 -12.49 4.90 -2.76
CA GLY A 12 -11.10 4.78 -3.18
C GLY A 12 -10.19 4.42 -2.01
N PHE A 13 -9.23 3.53 -2.24
CA PHE A 13 -8.26 3.09 -1.24
C PHE A 13 -6.84 3.10 -1.80
N GLY A 14 -5.88 3.23 -0.89
CA GLY A 14 -4.47 3.26 -1.24
C GLY A 14 -3.55 3.13 -0.05
N LEU A 15 -2.26 3.31 -0.33
CA LEU A 15 -1.19 3.40 0.65
C LEU A 15 -0.58 4.79 0.58
N ARG A 16 -0.69 5.56 1.66
CA ARG A 16 -0.06 6.87 1.78
C ARG A 16 1.38 6.71 2.23
N VAL A 17 2.32 7.23 1.43
CA VAL A 17 3.73 7.32 1.80
C VAL A 17 3.91 8.37 2.88
N GLN A 18 4.54 7.98 3.99
CA GLN A 18 4.79 8.86 5.14
C GLN A 18 6.15 9.57 5.07
N GLU A 19 6.93 9.30 4.03
CA GLU A 19 8.20 9.97 3.74
C GLU A 19 7.94 11.35 3.13
N ASP A 20 8.58 12.38 3.68
CA ASP A 20 8.46 13.76 3.19
C ASP A 20 9.05 13.93 1.78
N ASN A 21 10.12 13.19 1.49
CA ASN A 21 10.79 13.20 0.19
C ASN A 21 10.63 11.87 -0.56
N VAL A 22 9.49 11.70 -1.24
CA VAL A 22 9.20 10.51 -2.06
C VAL A 22 10.23 10.28 -3.17
N SER A 23 10.93 11.32 -3.64
CA SER A 23 11.94 11.22 -4.72
C SER A 23 13.16 10.39 -4.33
N LEU A 24 13.35 10.09 -3.04
CA LEU A 24 14.38 9.14 -2.59
C LEU A 24 14.09 7.72 -3.14
N TYR A 25 12.81 7.35 -3.21
CA TYR A 25 12.38 5.98 -3.52
C TYR A 25 11.67 5.86 -4.88
N PHE A 26 11.01 6.93 -5.31
CA PHE A 26 10.29 7.00 -6.58
C PHE A 26 11.07 7.85 -7.58
N ARG A 27 10.82 7.64 -8.88
CA ARG A 27 11.44 8.41 -9.96
C ARG A 27 10.38 9.14 -10.78
N PRO A 28 10.51 10.46 -11.03
CA PRO A 28 9.50 11.25 -11.72
C PRO A 28 9.11 10.72 -13.11
N GLU A 29 10.01 10.00 -13.78
CA GLU A 29 9.75 9.37 -15.08
C GLU A 29 8.84 8.14 -15.01
N TRP A 30 8.57 7.60 -13.81
CA TRP A 30 7.69 6.46 -13.65
C TRP A 30 6.22 6.88 -13.71
N THR A 31 5.46 6.21 -14.56
CA THR A 31 4.00 6.39 -14.67
C THR A 31 3.21 5.39 -13.83
N GLU A 32 3.87 4.30 -13.41
CA GLU A 32 3.30 3.25 -12.57
C GLU A 32 4.40 2.53 -11.79
N VAL A 33 3.98 1.82 -10.75
CA VAL A 33 4.83 0.94 -9.94
C VAL A 33 4.22 -0.45 -9.85
N THR A 34 5.08 -1.44 -9.65
CA THR A 34 4.68 -2.81 -9.36
C THR A 34 4.67 -3.02 -7.84
N LEU A 35 3.55 -3.48 -7.30
CA LEU A 35 3.37 -3.70 -5.87
C LEU A 35 3.09 -5.17 -5.58
N HIS A 36 3.98 -5.78 -4.80
CA HIS A 36 3.83 -7.13 -4.28
C HIS A 36 3.13 -7.08 -2.91
N LEU A 37 1.91 -7.62 -2.85
CA LEU A 37 1.07 -7.62 -1.66
C LEU A 37 1.13 -8.98 -0.92
N PRO A 38 1.13 -8.99 0.43
CA PRO A 38 1.11 -10.23 1.22
C PRO A 38 -0.10 -11.12 0.88
N GLY A 39 0.16 -12.42 0.71
CA GLY A 39 -0.88 -13.40 0.38
C GLY A 39 -1.44 -13.29 -1.04
N GLN A 40 -0.74 -12.57 -1.95
CA GLN A 40 -1.05 -12.53 -3.37
C GLN A 40 0.14 -13.02 -4.20
N ILE A 41 -0.11 -13.97 -5.10
CA ILE A 41 0.93 -14.55 -5.97
C ILE A 41 1.36 -13.53 -7.04
N ARG A 42 0.39 -12.83 -7.65
CA ARG A 42 0.66 -11.86 -8.71
C ARG A 42 0.74 -10.46 -8.12
N PRO A 43 1.79 -9.67 -8.47
CA PRO A 43 1.81 -8.27 -8.10
C PRO A 43 0.74 -7.49 -8.85
N ILE A 44 0.38 -6.33 -8.31
CA ILE A 44 -0.52 -5.39 -8.95
C ILE A 44 0.28 -4.22 -9.55
N ARG A 45 -0.23 -3.62 -10.62
CA ARG A 45 0.27 -2.34 -11.13
C ARG A 45 -0.51 -1.20 -10.50
N VAL A 46 0.20 -0.19 -10.04
CA VAL A 46 -0.37 0.98 -9.39
C VAL A 46 0.05 2.22 -10.15
N PRO A 47 -0.87 2.96 -10.78
CA PRO A 47 -0.53 4.18 -11.49
C PRO A 47 -0.06 5.25 -10.50
N LEU A 48 0.96 6.02 -10.91
CA LEU A 48 1.39 7.22 -10.20
C LEU A 48 0.68 8.41 -10.84
N THR A 49 -0.30 8.99 -10.13
CA THR A 49 -1.03 10.17 -10.61
C THR A 49 -0.20 11.43 -10.44
N GLU A 50 -0.55 12.52 -11.13
CA GLU A 50 0.11 13.81 -10.93
C GLU A 50 0.06 14.28 -9.45
N SER A 51 -1.05 14.00 -8.76
CA SER A 51 -1.21 14.31 -7.35
C SER A 51 -0.22 13.59 -6.43
N PHE A 52 0.29 12.43 -6.85
CA PHE A 52 1.29 11.65 -6.10
C PHE A 52 2.55 12.47 -5.84
N TRP A 53 2.97 13.26 -6.83
CA TRP A 53 4.21 14.03 -6.78
C TRP A 53 4.06 15.39 -6.08
N SER A 54 2.84 15.91 -5.95
CA SER A 54 2.60 17.30 -5.53
C SER A 54 1.98 17.45 -4.15
N SER A 55 0.98 16.65 -3.81
CA SER A 55 0.08 16.96 -2.69
C SER A 55 -0.44 15.75 -1.93
N ALA A 56 -0.46 14.59 -2.57
CA ALA A 56 -1.17 13.43 -2.08
C ALA A 56 -0.40 12.17 -2.48
N PRO A 57 0.69 11.82 -1.75
CA PRO A 57 1.60 10.73 -2.11
C PRO A 57 0.97 9.36 -1.77
N GLU A 58 -0.24 9.10 -2.29
CA GLU A 58 -0.91 7.82 -2.14
C GLU A 58 -0.82 6.97 -3.40
N LEU A 59 -0.41 5.72 -3.20
CA LEU A 59 -0.51 4.66 -4.19
C LEU A 59 -1.96 4.15 -4.19
N ARG A 60 -2.76 4.54 -5.19
CA ARG A 60 -4.20 4.25 -5.25
C ARG A 60 -4.49 3.14 -6.25
N SER A 61 -5.19 2.08 -5.82
CA SER A 61 -5.57 0.99 -6.71
C SER A 61 -6.72 0.17 -6.14
N PRO A 62 -7.68 -0.28 -6.97
CA PRO A 62 -8.67 -1.28 -6.58
C PRO A 62 -8.03 -2.57 -6.02
N GLY A 63 -6.81 -2.92 -6.48
CA GLY A 63 -6.07 -4.06 -5.96
C GLY A 63 -5.67 -3.90 -4.49
N ILE A 64 -5.41 -2.66 -4.05
CA ILE A 64 -5.12 -2.35 -2.64
C ILE A 64 -6.41 -2.44 -1.80
N ARG A 65 -7.54 -1.95 -2.33
CA ARG A 65 -8.85 -2.12 -1.69
C ARG A 65 -9.16 -3.60 -1.43
N HIS A 66 -9.03 -4.43 -2.46
CA HIS A 66 -9.28 -5.87 -2.37
C HIS A 66 -8.35 -6.56 -1.38
N PHE A 67 -7.09 -6.11 -1.29
CA PHE A 67 -6.15 -6.58 -0.27
C PHE A 67 -6.62 -6.21 1.15
N PHE A 68 -7.07 -4.97 1.38
CA PHE A 68 -7.60 -4.56 2.68
C PHE A 68 -8.85 -5.36 3.06
N GLU A 69 -9.78 -5.58 2.13
CA GLU A 69 -10.99 -6.37 2.34
C GLU A 69 -10.67 -7.84 2.69
N ARG A 70 -9.80 -8.47 1.90
CA ARG A 70 -9.40 -9.87 2.09
C ARG A 70 -8.79 -10.14 3.47
N HIS A 71 -8.02 -9.19 3.98
CA HIS A 71 -7.29 -9.34 5.24
C HIS A 71 -8.01 -8.69 6.44
N GLY A 72 -9.29 -8.29 6.27
CA GLY A 72 -10.09 -7.72 7.37
C GLY A 72 -9.53 -6.39 7.91
N LEU A 73 -8.83 -5.63 7.07
CA LEU A 73 -8.18 -4.38 7.47
C LEU A 73 -9.14 -3.19 7.47
N ILE A 74 -10.28 -3.31 6.79
CA ILE A 74 -11.35 -2.32 6.79
C ILE A 74 -12.60 -2.88 7.50
N PRO A 75 -13.34 -2.04 8.25
CA PRO A 75 -13.02 -0.65 8.57
C PRO A 75 -11.93 -0.54 9.65
N TRP A 76 -11.18 0.56 9.63
CA TRP A 76 -10.27 0.91 10.73
C TRP A 76 -10.81 2.10 11.53
N GLU A 77 -10.39 2.21 12.80
CA GLU A 77 -10.79 3.32 13.66
C GLU A 77 -10.38 4.67 13.06
N LYS A 78 -11.20 5.70 13.27
CA LYS A 78 -10.90 7.05 12.78
C LYS A 78 -9.53 7.50 13.28
N LYS A 79 -8.69 8.01 12.37
CA LYS A 79 -7.28 8.41 12.61
C LYS A 79 -6.33 7.29 13.04
N ARG A 80 -6.72 6.02 12.91
CA ARG A 80 -5.87 4.85 13.20
C ARG A 80 -5.83 3.89 12.02
N PRO A 81 -5.32 4.32 10.86
CA PRO A 81 -5.13 3.41 9.74
C PRO A 81 -4.07 2.34 10.07
N PRO A 82 -4.18 1.13 9.52
CA PRO A 82 -3.09 0.16 9.51
C PRO A 82 -1.82 0.74 8.87
N HIS A 83 -0.65 0.38 9.39
CA HIS A 83 0.65 0.80 8.88
C HIS A 83 1.43 -0.41 8.36
N PHE A 84 2.26 -0.16 7.35
CA PHE A 84 3.05 -1.17 6.65
C PHE A 84 4.43 -0.64 6.33
N GLU A 85 5.35 -1.58 6.11
CA GLU A 85 6.63 -1.27 5.51
C GLU A 85 6.53 -1.50 4.00
N LEU A 86 6.94 -0.51 3.22
CA LEU A 86 7.08 -0.61 1.78
C LEU A 86 8.58 -0.69 1.46
N GLU A 87 9.05 -1.89 1.12
CA GLU A 87 10.42 -2.19 0.74
C GLU A 87 10.61 -1.93 -0.76
N PRO A 88 11.57 -1.07 -1.16
CA PRO A 88 11.93 -0.92 -2.57
C PRO A 88 12.74 -2.13 -3.06
N LEU A 89 12.27 -2.78 -4.12
CA LEU A 89 12.98 -3.86 -4.81
C LEU A 89 13.80 -3.36 -6.02
N GLY A 90 13.66 -2.07 -6.34
CA GLY A 90 14.27 -1.42 -7.50
C GLY A 90 13.39 -1.43 -8.75
N ARG A 91 13.72 -0.58 -9.73
CA ARG A 91 13.03 -0.45 -11.03
C ARG A 91 11.50 -0.25 -10.91
N GLY A 92 11.06 0.57 -9.95
CA GLY A 92 9.64 0.81 -9.70
C GLY A 92 8.89 -0.38 -9.12
N SER A 93 9.58 -1.37 -8.56
CA SER A 93 8.96 -2.49 -7.85
C SER A 93 9.11 -2.34 -6.34
N PHE A 94 8.04 -2.66 -5.62
CA PHE A 94 7.96 -2.56 -4.17
C PHE A 94 7.28 -3.79 -3.57
N ARG A 95 7.71 -4.16 -2.36
CA ARG A 95 7.07 -5.19 -1.55
C ARG A 95 6.46 -4.56 -0.31
N LEU A 96 5.21 -4.90 -0.04
CA LEU A 96 4.53 -4.49 1.18
C LEU A 96 4.72 -5.57 2.25
N HIS A 97 5.15 -5.15 3.44
CA HIS A 97 5.30 -5.99 4.63
C HIS A 97 4.45 -5.47 5.78
N TRP A 98 4.05 -6.37 6.66
CA TRP A 98 3.40 -6.01 7.92
C TRP A 98 4.44 -5.39 8.87
N LEU A 99 4.17 -4.22 9.45
CA LEU A 99 5.07 -3.61 10.45
C LEU A 99 4.98 -4.30 11.80
N GLU A 100 3.75 -4.60 12.24
CA GLU A 100 3.45 -5.51 13.35
C GLU A 100 2.16 -6.26 12.98
N LYS A 101 2.13 -7.58 13.16
CA LYS A 101 0.89 -8.34 13.06
C LYS A 101 0.00 -7.89 14.21
N PHE A 102 -0.99 -7.05 13.95
CA PHE A 102 -2.07 -6.84 14.91
C PHE A 102 -2.71 -8.22 15.20
N GLU A 103 -2.64 -8.67 16.45
CA GLU A 103 -3.41 -9.84 16.92
C GLU A 103 -4.88 -9.60 16.58
N GLY A 104 -5.40 -10.32 15.59
CA GLY A 104 -6.74 -10.09 15.03
C GLY A 104 -6.77 -10.16 13.50
N GLN A 105 -5.63 -9.98 12.82
CA GLN A 105 -5.50 -10.44 11.43
C GLN A 105 -5.30 -11.95 11.46
N PHE A 106 -6.32 -12.70 11.04
CA PHE A 106 -6.19 -14.13 10.85
C PHE A 106 -4.96 -14.42 9.99
N SER A 107 -4.05 -15.22 10.55
CA SER A 107 -3.12 -15.96 9.72
C SER A 107 -3.99 -16.82 8.80
N LEU A 108 -4.03 -16.49 7.50
CA LEU A 108 -4.55 -17.44 6.53
C LEU A 108 -3.75 -18.73 6.70
N PRO A 109 -4.42 -19.90 6.67
CA PRO A 109 -3.79 -21.16 7.00
C PRO A 109 -2.62 -21.38 6.04
N LEU A 110 -1.44 -21.64 6.61
CA LEU A 110 -0.38 -22.34 5.92
C LEU A 110 -0.88 -23.77 5.73
N ASP A 111 -1.68 -24.00 4.70
CA ASP A 111 -1.87 -25.35 4.18
C ASP A 111 -0.64 -25.69 3.34
N LEU A 112 0.28 -26.39 4.02
CA LEU A 112 1.20 -27.46 3.61
C LEU A 112 1.94 -27.35 2.28
#